data_AF-A0A5D4TZR4-F1
#
_entry.id   AF-A0A5D4TZR4-F1
#
_cell.length_a   1.000
_cell.length_b   1.000
_cell.length_c   1.000
_cell.angle_alpha   90.00
_cell.angle_beta   90.00
_cell.angle_gamma   90.00
#
_symmetry.space_group_name_H-M   'P 1'
#
loop_
_entity.id
_entity.type
_entity.pdbx_description
1 polymer ?
#
loop_
_entity_poly.entity_id
_entity_poly.type
_entity_poly.pdbx_seq_one_letter_code
_entity_poly.pdbx_strand_id
1 'polypeptide(L)'
;MEKEQKKMIMELEEIISTYLIEMKEENEEFIRTFNHHAKSQTHIPDKTEDENVNSSPLQTNPKWSGTGYKQASKAYQQTPTLQMEAVETKSEVKPTVKTNKDPLIQQVLSLKKEGKDIEEIAQTLGKGKTEIELLLKFRQIM
;
A
#
# COMPACT_ATOMS: atom_id res chain seq x y z
N MET A 1 -36.74 1.81 5.39
CA MET A 1 -35.77 1.30 6.39
C MET A 1 -35.03 0.06 5.86
N GLU A 2 -35.45 -1.19 6.10
CA GLU A 2 -34.64 -2.38 5.68
C GLU A 2 -34.38 -2.47 4.17
N LYS A 3 -35.39 -2.19 3.34
CA LYS A 3 -35.25 -2.22 1.88
C LYS A 3 -34.26 -1.16 1.36
N GLU A 4 -34.22 0.00 1.99
CA GLU A 4 -33.29 1.09 1.64
C GLU A 4 -31.87 0.80 2.11
N GLN A 5 -31.72 0.21 3.30
CA GLN A 5 -30.42 -0.27 3.80
C GLN A 5 -29.83 -1.34 2.89
N LYS A 6 -30.65 -2.31 2.47
CA LYS A 6 -30.21 -3.35 1.52
C LYS A 6 -29.78 -2.76 0.18
N LYS A 7 -30.52 -1.75 -0.32
CA LYS A 7 -30.16 -1.03 -1.55
C LYS A 7 -28.81 -0.31 -1.42
N MET A 8 -28.60 0.39 -0.30
CA MET A 8 -27.35 1.08 0.00
C MET A 8 -26.16 0.12 0.09
N ILE A 9 -26.34 -1.05 0.73
CA ILE A 9 -25.30 -2.08 0.81
C ILE A 9 -24.93 -2.60 -0.57
N MET A 10 -25.93 -2.88 -1.43
CA MET A 10 -25.65 -3.33 -2.80
C MET A 10 -24.88 -2.27 -3.61
N GLU A 11 -25.27 -1.00 -3.52
CA GLU A 11 -24.57 0.11 -4.19
C GLU A 11 -23.14 0.25 -3.67
N LEU A 12 -22.93 0.07 -2.37
CA LEU A 12 -21.60 0.07 -1.76
C LEU A 12 -20.76 -1.13 -2.25
N GLU A 13 -21.32 -2.33 -2.27
CA GLU A 13 -20.65 -3.55 -2.75
C GLU A 13 -20.21 -3.39 -4.22
N GLU A 14 -21.04 -2.77 -5.05
CA GLU A 14 -20.74 -2.48 -6.46
C GLU A 14 -19.59 -1.48 -6.60
N ILE A 15 -19.61 -0.37 -5.85
CA ILE A 15 -18.55 0.63 -5.86
C ILE A 15 -17.23 0.04 -5.35
N ILE A 16 -17.26 -0.74 -4.26
CA ILE A 16 -16.07 -1.40 -3.71
C ILE A 16 -15.52 -2.41 -4.71
N SER A 17 -16.37 -3.20 -5.36
CA SER A 17 -15.93 -4.17 -6.37
C SER A 17 -15.25 -3.48 -7.55
N THR A 18 -15.83 -2.39 -8.04
CA THR A 18 -15.26 -1.57 -9.11
C THR A 18 -13.89 -1.02 -8.69
N TYR A 19 -13.80 -0.43 -7.50
CA TYR A 19 -12.54 0.09 -6.96
C TYR A 19 -11.47 -0.99 -6.78
N LEU A 20 -11.83 -2.18 -6.28
CA LEU A 20 -10.89 -3.29 -6.12
C LEU A 20 -10.38 -3.82 -7.46
N ILE A 21 -11.22 -3.81 -8.50
CA ILE A 21 -10.81 -4.17 -9.86
C ILE A 21 -9.82 -3.13 -10.38
N GLU A 22 -10.15 -1.84 -10.31
CA GLU A 22 -9.27 -0.75 -10.74
C GLU A 22 -7.92 -0.80 -10.02
N MET A 23 -7.92 -0.95 -8.69
CA MET A 23 -6.70 -1.08 -7.90
C MET A 23 -5.88 -2.32 -8.26
N LYS A 24 -6.54 -3.43 -8.60
CA LYS A 24 -5.85 -4.63 -9.06
C LYS A 24 -5.22 -4.39 -10.43
N GLU A 25 -5.95 -3.80 -11.36
CA GLU A 25 -5.47 -3.49 -12.71
C GLU A 25 -4.29 -2.52 -12.67
N GLU A 26 -4.39 -1.45 -11.87
CA GLU A 26 -3.32 -0.46 -11.69
C GLU A 26 -2.07 -1.09 -11.05
N ASN A 27 -2.24 -1.98 -10.07
CA ASN A 27 -1.13 -2.76 -9.51
C ASN A 27 -0.47 -3.67 -10.55
N GLU A 28 -1.25 -4.37 -11.36
CA GLU A 28 -0.72 -5.23 -12.43
C GLU A 28 0.03 -4.42 -13.48
N GLU A 29 -0.49 -3.26 -13.89
CA GLU A 29 0.17 -2.33 -14.81
C GLU A 29 1.48 -1.78 -14.23
N PHE A 30 1.48 -1.41 -12.95
CA PHE A 30 2.68 -0.98 -12.24
C PHE A 30 3.75 -2.08 -12.23
N ILE A 31 3.38 -3.30 -11.85
CA ILE A 31 4.32 -4.45 -11.79
C ILE A 31 4.83 -4.79 -13.19
N ARG A 32 4.00 -4.71 -14.22
CA ARG A 32 4.40 -4.92 -15.62
C ARG A 32 5.43 -3.88 -16.06
N THR A 33 5.14 -2.61 -15.83
CA THR A 33 6.00 -1.48 -16.21
C THR A 33 7.33 -1.55 -15.46
N PHE A 34 7.29 -1.84 -14.15
CA PHE A 34 8.49 -2.00 -13.33
C PHE A 34 9.38 -3.15 -13.82
N ASN A 35 8.80 -4.33 -14.08
CA ASN A 35 9.54 -5.47 -14.61
C ASN A 35 10.06 -5.22 -16.03
N HIS A 36 9.31 -4.48 -16.86
CA HIS A 36 9.74 -4.09 -18.19
C HIS A 36 10.94 -3.13 -18.13
N HIS A 37 10.92 -2.15 -17.23
CA HIS A 37 12.05 -1.25 -16.99
C HIS A 37 13.27 -1.99 -16.41
N ALA A 38 13.07 -2.94 -15.50
CA ALA A 38 14.15 -3.75 -14.94
C ALA A 38 14.81 -4.65 -16.01
N LYS A 39 14.03 -5.20 -16.96
CA LYS A 39 14.54 -6.03 -18.06
C LYS A 39 15.15 -5.21 -19.22
N SER A 40 14.63 -4.01 -19.50
CA SER A 40 15.14 -3.13 -20.55
C SER A 40 16.43 -2.39 -20.16
N GLN A 41 16.72 -2.25 -18.87
CA GLN A 41 18.02 -1.75 -18.37
C GLN A 41 19.14 -2.80 -18.39
N THR A 42 18.84 -4.06 -18.74
CA THR A 42 19.85 -5.11 -18.92
C THR A 42 19.95 -5.50 -20.40
N HIS A 43 20.67 -4.70 -21.19
CA HIS A 43 21.26 -5.21 -22.43
C HIS A 43 22.49 -6.07 -22.09
N ILE A 44 22.25 -7.32 -21.74
CA ILE A 44 23.17 -8.44 -21.98
C ILE A 44 22.30 -9.51 -22.65
N PRO A 45 22.55 -9.90 -23.91
CA PRO A 45 21.78 -10.95 -24.53
C PRO A 45 22.29 -12.27 -23.97
N ASP A 46 21.42 -13.01 -23.29
CA ASP A 46 21.51 -14.45 -23.41
C ASP A 46 20.13 -15.07 -23.55
N LYS A 47 20.04 -15.90 -24.59
CA LYS A 47 18.92 -16.78 -24.86
C LYS A 47 18.88 -17.82 -23.76
N THR A 48 17.69 -18.16 -23.30
CA THR A 48 17.24 -19.56 -23.27
C THR A 48 15.75 -19.59 -23.00
N GLU A 49 15.06 -20.15 -23.98
CA GLU A 49 13.71 -20.69 -23.90
C GLU A 49 13.68 -21.80 -22.85
N ASP A 50 12.63 -21.92 -22.06
CA ASP A 50 11.85 -23.16 -22.00
C ASP A 50 10.59 -23.00 -21.12
N GLU A 51 9.52 -23.61 -21.63
CA GLU A 51 8.15 -23.55 -21.18
C GLU A 51 7.84 -24.40 -19.92
N ASN A 52 6.62 -24.16 -19.43
CA ASN A 52 5.73 -25.15 -18.80
C ASN A 52 5.89 -25.41 -17.29
N VAL A 53 5.00 -24.79 -16.49
CA VAL A 53 4.46 -25.49 -15.32
C VAL A 53 2.94 -25.26 -15.23
N ASN A 54 2.27 -26.35 -15.55
CA ASN A 54 0.87 -26.68 -15.38
C ASN A 54 0.32 -26.38 -13.98
N SER A 55 -0.97 -26.03 -13.94
CA SER A 55 -1.75 -25.65 -12.77
C SER A 55 -2.10 -26.81 -11.82
N SER A 56 -1.77 -26.69 -10.53
CA SER A 56 -2.66 -27.07 -9.42
C SER A 56 -2.12 -26.66 -8.04
N PRO A 57 -3.01 -26.52 -7.03
CA PRO A 57 -2.85 -25.56 -5.94
C PRO A 57 -2.34 -26.20 -4.64
N LEU A 58 -1.79 -25.32 -3.79
CA LEU A 58 -1.31 -25.52 -2.43
C LEU A 58 0.14 -26.05 -2.27
N GLN A 59 0.89 -25.23 -1.53
CA GLN A 59 2.17 -25.50 -0.87
C GLN A 59 3.40 -25.68 -1.78
N THR A 60 4.06 -24.57 -2.11
CA THR A 60 5.50 -24.48 -1.86
C THR A 60 5.82 -23.07 -1.37
N ASN A 61 6.57 -23.01 -0.28
CA ASN A 61 7.13 -21.80 0.28
C ASN A 61 8.10 -21.22 -0.78
N PRO A 62 7.84 -20.05 -1.40
CA PRO A 62 8.84 -19.50 -2.30
C PRO A 62 10.02 -19.11 -1.42
N LYS A 63 11.15 -19.81 -1.55
CA LYS A 63 12.41 -19.35 -0.98
C LYS A 63 12.78 -18.06 -1.70
N TRP A 64 12.22 -16.95 -1.21
CA TRP A 64 12.50 -15.61 -1.69
C TRP A 64 13.93 -15.24 -1.25
N SER A 65 14.91 -15.74 -1.98
CA SER A 65 16.32 -15.40 -1.78
C SER A 65 16.68 -14.17 -2.62
N GLY A 66 15.95 -13.08 -2.40
CA GLY A 66 16.24 -11.77 -2.97
C GLY A 66 16.69 -10.81 -1.87
N THR A 67 17.58 -9.87 -2.18
CA THR A 67 18.05 -8.83 -1.25
C THR A 67 16.90 -8.11 -0.53
N GLY A 68 15.76 -7.94 -1.22
CA GLY A 68 14.53 -7.37 -0.64
C GLY A 68 13.91 -8.18 0.51
N TYR A 69 13.98 -9.52 0.50
CA TYR A 69 13.47 -10.35 1.60
C TYR A 69 14.28 -10.19 2.88
N LYS A 70 15.61 -10.05 2.75
CA LYS A 70 16.50 -9.79 3.88
C LYS A 70 16.25 -8.40 4.48
N GLN A 71 15.89 -7.43 3.66
CA GLN A 71 15.57 -6.08 4.10
C GLN A 71 14.19 -6.01 4.78
N ALA A 72 13.18 -6.69 4.21
CA ALA A 72 11.85 -6.79 4.80
C ALA A 72 11.88 -7.55 6.14
N SER A 73 12.52 -8.72 6.22
CA SER A 73 12.63 -9.50 7.46
C SER A 73 13.32 -8.73 8.60
N LYS A 74 14.38 -7.95 8.30
CA LYS A 74 15.01 -7.07 9.29
C LYS A 74 14.07 -5.98 9.79
N ALA A 75 13.26 -5.38 8.91
CA ALA A 75 12.28 -4.37 9.32
C ALA A 75 11.20 -4.94 10.23
N TYR A 76 10.70 -6.16 9.97
CA TYR A 76 9.74 -6.85 10.82
C TYR A 76 10.32 -7.29 12.18
N GLN A 77 11.63 -7.55 12.26
CA GLN A 77 12.30 -7.87 13.53
C GLN A 77 12.58 -6.61 14.38
N GLN A 78 12.62 -5.43 13.76
CA GLN A 78 12.94 -4.17 14.42
C GLN A 78 11.71 -3.40 14.93
N THR A 79 10.49 -3.90 14.68
CA THR A 79 9.30 -3.39 15.36
C THR A 79 9.28 -3.94 16.79
N PRO A 80 9.13 -3.09 17.83
CA PRO A 80 8.92 -3.60 19.18
C PRO A 80 7.64 -4.42 19.16
N THR A 81 7.76 -5.68 19.52
CA THR A 81 6.65 -6.58 19.75
C THR A 81 5.70 -5.94 20.76
N LEU A 82 4.56 -5.43 20.30
CA LEU A 82 3.39 -5.30 21.15
C LEU A 82 3.00 -6.73 21.49
N GLN A 83 3.46 -7.19 22.66
CA GLN A 83 3.10 -8.46 23.24
C GLN A 83 1.58 -8.48 23.38
N MET A 84 0.90 -9.20 22.48
CA MET A 84 -0.45 -9.66 22.71
C MET A 84 -0.36 -10.80 23.73
N GLU A 85 -0.33 -10.46 25.02
CA GLU A 85 -0.86 -11.38 26.01
C GLU A 85 -2.39 -11.32 25.92
N ALA A 86 -2.97 -12.50 25.73
CA ALA A 86 -4.40 -12.70 25.68
C ALA A 86 -5.02 -12.35 27.03
N VAL A 87 -5.72 -11.23 27.10
CA VAL A 87 -6.77 -11.01 28.10
C VAL A 87 -7.97 -10.40 27.39
N GLU A 88 -9.02 -11.19 27.31
CA GLU A 88 -10.36 -10.73 26.99
C GLU A 88 -10.79 -9.65 27.99
N THR A 89 -11.07 -8.44 27.52
CA THR A 89 -12.14 -7.63 28.11
C THR A 89 -12.54 -6.50 27.16
N LYS A 90 -13.84 -6.44 26.87
CA LYS A 90 -14.51 -5.35 26.15
C LYS A 90 -14.17 -4.01 26.82
N SER A 91 -13.59 -3.07 26.06
CA SER A 91 -13.72 -1.65 26.32
C SER A 91 -13.36 -0.86 25.06
N GLU A 92 -14.43 -0.32 24.46
CA GLU A 92 -14.50 0.95 23.73
C GLU A 92 -13.18 1.72 23.57
N VAL A 93 -12.57 1.66 22.38
CA VAL A 93 -11.37 2.44 22.06
C VAL A 93 -11.74 3.53 21.06
N LYS A 94 -11.95 4.74 21.57
CA LYS A 94 -11.83 5.97 20.79
C LYS A 94 -10.46 5.96 20.10
N PRO A 95 -10.33 6.28 18.80
CA PRO A 95 -9.03 6.32 18.15
C PRO A 95 -8.25 7.54 18.68
N THR A 96 -7.39 7.29 19.67
CA THR A 96 -6.32 8.21 20.08
C THR A 96 -5.33 8.35 18.93
N VAL A 97 -5.31 9.56 18.37
CA VAL A 97 -4.35 10.06 17.38
C VAL A 97 -2.93 9.75 17.86
N LYS A 98 -2.25 8.80 17.20
CA LYS A 98 -0.81 8.58 17.38
C LYS A 98 -0.06 9.74 16.72
N THR A 99 0.34 10.70 17.54
CA THR A 99 1.09 11.89 17.12
C THR A 99 2.40 11.50 16.42
N ASN A 100 2.58 12.16 15.28
CA ASN A 100 3.60 12.00 14.26
C ASN A 100 5.06 11.98 14.79
N LYS A 101 5.86 11.03 14.31
CA LYS A 101 7.33 11.01 14.47
C LYS A 101 8.09 11.09 13.14
N ASP A 102 7.38 11.21 12.02
CA ASP A 102 8.03 11.30 10.71
C ASP A 102 8.22 12.77 10.33
N PRO A 103 9.47 13.24 10.14
CA PRO A 103 9.76 14.62 9.75
C PRO A 103 9.07 15.03 8.44
N LEU A 104 8.91 14.09 7.49
CA LEU A 104 8.26 14.37 6.20
C LEU A 104 6.78 14.73 6.40
N ILE A 105 6.11 14.00 7.30
CA ILE A 105 4.68 14.17 7.55
C ILE A 105 4.41 15.52 8.20
N GLN A 106 5.25 15.92 9.15
CA GLN A 106 5.11 17.23 9.79
C GLN A 106 5.28 18.38 8.77
N GLN A 107 6.17 18.20 7.80
CA GLN A 107 6.39 19.17 6.74
C GLN A 107 5.19 19.26 5.79
N VAL A 108 4.65 18.11 5.37
CA VAL A 108 3.43 18.04 4.55
C VAL A 108 2.24 18.70 5.27
N LEU A 109 2.09 18.44 6.57
CA LEU A 109 1.00 19.02 7.36
C LEU A 109 1.11 20.53 7.54
N SER A 110 2.34 21.04 7.69
CA SER A 110 2.57 22.49 7.81
C SER A 110 2.21 23.19 6.50
N LEU A 111 2.65 22.64 5.36
CA LEU A 111 2.33 23.18 4.04
C LEU A 111 0.83 23.10 3.71
N LYS A 112 0.15 22.02 4.12
CA LYS A 112 -1.31 21.90 3.96
C LYS A 112 -2.07 22.90 4.84
N LYS A 113 -1.59 23.15 6.08
CA LYS A 113 -2.15 24.17 6.97
C LYS A 113 -1.93 25.60 6.46
N GLU A 114 -0.85 25.83 5.72
CA GLU A 114 -0.61 27.08 4.99
C GLU A 114 -1.56 27.26 3.80
N GLY A 115 -2.39 26.25 3.47
CA GLY A 115 -3.39 26.31 2.40
C GLY A 115 -2.86 25.93 1.02
N LYS A 116 -1.63 25.41 0.93
CA LYS A 116 -1.04 24.97 -0.35
C LYS A 116 -1.79 23.76 -0.90
N ASP A 117 -1.85 23.71 -2.23
CA ASP A 117 -2.44 22.57 -2.91
C ASP A 117 -1.51 21.35 -2.89
N ILE A 118 -2.08 20.15 -3.05
CA ILE A 118 -1.35 18.88 -3.05
C ILE A 118 -0.22 18.91 -4.08
N GLU A 119 -0.46 19.53 -5.25
CA GLU A 119 0.53 19.66 -6.30
C GLU A 119 1.74 20.51 -5.89
N GLU A 120 1.47 21.65 -5.25
CA GLU A 120 2.52 22.56 -4.78
C GLU A 120 3.34 21.93 -3.65
N ILE A 121 2.68 21.16 -2.76
CA ILE A 121 3.35 20.42 -1.70
C ILE A 121 4.28 19.36 -2.30
N ALA A 122 3.79 18.60 -3.28
CA ALA A 122 4.57 17.57 -3.98
C ALA A 122 5.80 18.19 -4.67
N GLN A 123 5.62 19.31 -5.37
CA GLN A 123 6.71 20.03 -6.03
C GLN A 123 7.73 20.60 -5.03
N THR A 124 7.27 21.17 -3.91
CA THR A 124 8.14 21.73 -2.86
C THR A 124 9.00 20.66 -2.19
N LEU A 125 8.46 19.44 -2.02
CA LEU A 125 9.14 18.34 -1.34
C LEU A 125 9.87 17.39 -2.30
N GLY A 126 9.76 17.58 -3.61
CA GLY A 126 10.30 16.68 -4.62
C GLY A 126 9.68 15.27 -4.53
N LYS A 127 8.38 15.19 -4.23
CA LYS A 127 7.60 13.96 -4.09
C LYS A 127 6.54 13.86 -5.17
N GLY A 128 5.98 12.67 -5.35
CA GLY A 128 4.85 12.47 -6.25
C GLY A 128 3.56 13.09 -5.70
N LYS A 129 2.68 13.61 -6.57
CA LYS A 129 1.35 14.11 -6.18
C LYS A 129 0.55 13.04 -5.42
N THR A 130 0.54 11.83 -5.97
CA THR A 130 -0.09 10.65 -5.36
C THR A 130 0.55 10.26 -4.02
N GLU A 131 1.86 10.41 -3.86
CA GLU A 131 2.53 10.09 -2.59
C GLU A 131 2.07 11.04 -1.46
N ILE A 132 1.96 12.33 -1.75
CA ILE A 132 1.45 13.33 -0.81
C ILE A 132 -0.03 13.10 -0.52
N GLU A 133 -0.82 12.79 -1.54
CA GLU A 133 -2.24 12.49 -1.40
C GLU A 133 -2.50 11.26 -0.53
N LEU A 134 -1.79 10.17 -0.79
CA LEU A 134 -1.83 8.94 0.02
C LEU A 134 -1.40 9.22 1.46
N LEU A 135 -0.33 9.99 1.64
CA LEU A 135 0.19 10.34 2.96
C LEU A 135 -0.81 11.14 3.80
N LEU A 136 -1.60 12.02 3.17
CA LEU A 136 -2.69 12.75 3.82
C LEU A 136 -3.91 11.84 4.10
N LYS A 137 -4.29 10.99 3.15
CA LYS A 137 -5.44 10.05 3.26
C LYS A 137 -5.21 9.00 4.36
N PHE A 138 -4.04 8.36 4.41
CA PHE A 138 -3.74 7.31 5.39
C PHE A 138 -3.71 7.82 6.84
N ARG A 139 -3.59 9.13 7.04
CA ARG A 139 -3.59 9.77 8.36
C ARG A 139 -4.99 10.24 8.79
N GLN A 140 -6.03 10.08 7.96
CA GLN A 140 -7.36 10.66 8.18
C GLN A 140 -7.31 12.18 8.43
N ILE A 141 -6.37 12.87 7.76
CA ILE A 141 -6.23 14.34 7.87
C ILE A 141 -6.94 15.04 6.71
N MET A 142 -7.48 14.25 5.78
CA MET A 142 -8.30 14.67 4.66
C MET A 142 -9.71 14.08 4.83
#